data_AF-A0A383D9J1-F1
#
_entry.id   AF-A0A383D9J1-F1
#
_cell.length_a   1.000
_cell.length_b   1.000
_cell.length_c   1.000
_cell.angle_alpha   90.00
_cell.angle_beta   90.00
_cell.angle_gamma   90.00
#
_symmetry.space_group_name_H-M   'P 1'
#
loop_
_entity.id
_entity.type
_entity.pdbx_description
1 polymer ?
#
loop_
_entity_poly.entity_id
_entity_poly.type
_entity_poly.pdbx_seq_one_letter_code
_entity_poly.pdbx_strand_id
1 'polypeptide(L)'
;MPNQLELLPEKSVDLFINISSLHEMKIDQIRYYFKVIEKMTRKYFYTKQWKKTKNTYKNNVIIRQSDYPVNKNWRQIYARECKVQNMFFEELYDLS
;
A
#
# COMPACT_ATOMS: atom_id res chain seq x y z
N MET A 1 11.76 15.64 1.37
CA MET A 1 12.70 14.55 1.08
C MET A 1 12.17 13.25 1.69
N PRO A 2 11.43 12.42 0.95
CA PRO A 2 10.80 11.18 1.46
C PRO A 2 11.77 9.99 1.62
N ASN A 3 13.08 10.18 1.47
CA ASN A 3 14.08 9.10 1.34
C ASN A 3 14.64 8.61 2.69
N GLN A 4 14.02 8.94 3.82
CA GLN A 4 14.56 8.61 5.15
C GLN A 4 13.94 7.38 5.80
N LEU A 5 12.91 6.78 5.19
CA LEU A 5 12.27 5.59 5.75
C LEU A 5 13.26 4.44 5.96
N GLU A 6 14.26 4.30 5.09
CA GLU A 6 15.28 3.27 5.23
C GLU A 6 16.21 3.43 6.43
N LEU A 7 16.24 4.63 7.05
CA LEU A 7 17.03 4.90 8.25
C LEU A 7 16.34 4.40 9.53
N LEU A 8 15.05 4.08 9.45
CA LEU A 8 14.33 3.49 10.58
C LEU A 8 14.81 2.05 10.77
N PRO A 9 14.98 1.59 12.03
CA PRO A 9 15.27 0.19 12.31
C PRO A 9 14.22 -0.73 11.71
N GLU A 10 14.61 -1.95 11.37
CA GLU A 10 13.67 -2.99 10.95
C GLU A 10 12.65 -3.25 12.05
N LYS A 11 11.41 -3.56 11.66
CA LYS A 11 10.31 -3.89 12.58
C LYS A 11 10.07 -2.83 13.67
N SER A 12 10.39 -1.56 13.38
CA SER A 12 10.27 -0.42 14.30
C SER A 12 8.83 0.03 14.56
N VAL A 13 7.86 -0.38 13.74
CA VAL A 13 6.44 0.01 13.92
C VAL A 13 5.48 -1.18 14.02
N ASP A 14 4.52 -1.08 14.95
CA ASP A 14 3.23 -1.78 15.01
C ASP A 14 2.50 -1.90 13.67
N LEU A 15 2.14 -0.72 13.17
CA LEU A 15 1.12 -0.54 12.17
C LEU A 15 1.61 0.48 11.17
N PHE A 16 1.60 0.09 9.89
CA PHE A 16 1.82 1.01 8.78
C PHE A 16 0.47 1.31 8.13
N ILE A 17 0.18 2.60 7.93
CA ILE A 17 -1.07 3.08 7.32
C ILE A 17 -0.70 3.80 6.04
N ASN A 18 -1.26 3.35 4.91
CA ASN A 18 -1.24 4.12 3.67
C ASN A 18 -2.66 4.43 3.20
N ILE A 19 -2.97 5.70 3.04
CA ILE A 19 -4.27 6.15 2.53
C ILE A 19 -4.03 6.98 1.28
N SER A 20 -4.64 6.55 0.18
CA SER A 20 -4.84 7.34 -1.04
C SER A 20 -3.59 8.05 -1.56
N SER A 21 -2.45 7.37 -1.64
CA SER A 21 -1.20 7.96 -2.15
C SER A 21 -0.40 7.04 -3.08
N LEU A 22 -0.45 5.73 -2.89
CA LEU A 22 0.31 4.80 -3.74
C LEU A 22 -0.12 4.86 -5.21
N HIS A 23 -1.40 5.16 -5.47
CA HIS A 23 -1.96 5.24 -6.82
C HIS A 23 -1.42 6.44 -7.65
N GLU A 24 -0.74 7.39 -7.00
CA GLU A 24 -0.06 8.53 -7.64
C GLU A 24 1.38 8.16 -8.10
N MET A 25 1.86 6.99 -7.69
CA MET A 25 3.22 6.53 -7.93
C MET A 25 3.32 5.68 -9.20
N LYS A 26 4.55 5.52 -9.72
CA LYS A 26 4.83 4.51 -10.75
C LYS A 26 4.82 3.12 -10.12
N ILE A 27 4.62 2.07 -10.93
CA ILE A 27 4.53 0.70 -10.42
C ILE A 27 5.83 0.22 -9.70
N ASP A 28 7.00 0.64 -10.18
CA ASP A 28 8.30 0.38 -9.55
C ASP A 28 8.41 1.07 -8.19
N GLN A 29 7.91 2.31 -8.07
CA GLN A 29 7.83 3.03 -6.80
C GLN A 29 6.87 2.33 -5.82
N ILE A 30 5.71 1.88 -6.29
CA ILE A 30 4.75 1.11 -5.46
C ILE A 30 5.44 -0.16 -4.94
N ARG A 31 6.10 -0.93 -5.81
CA ARG A 31 6.84 -2.13 -5.42
C ARG A 31 7.92 -1.84 -4.38
N TYR A 32 8.65 -0.74 -4.53
CA TYR A 32 9.63 -0.30 -3.56
C TYR A 32 8.98 -0.01 -2.19
N TYR A 33 7.89 0.74 -2.16
CA TYR A 33 7.19 1.03 -0.90
C TYR A 33 6.64 -0.22 -0.22
N PHE A 34 6.16 -1.23 -0.96
CA PHE A 34 5.73 -2.50 -0.35
C PHE A 34 6.88 -3.23 0.33
N LYS A 35 8.10 -3.22 -0.25
CA LYS A 35 9.30 -3.76 0.41
C LYS A 35 9.65 -2.99 1.68
N VAL A 36 9.56 -1.67 1.63
CA VAL A 36 9.82 -0.79 2.78
C VAL A 36 8.80 -1.05 3.91
N ILE A 37 7.51 -1.18 3.57
CA ILE A 37 6.45 -1.55 4.51
C ILE A 37 6.77 -2.91 5.15
N GLU A 38 7.12 -3.92 4.36
CA GLU A 38 7.46 -5.25 4.88
C GLU A 38 8.64 -5.21 5.85
N LYS A 39 9.70 -4.48 5.49
CA LYS A 39 10.93 -4.36 6.29
C LYS A 39 10.67 -3.67 7.64
N MET A 40 9.93 -2.56 7.64
CA MET A 40 9.78 -1.73 8.84
C MET A 40 8.63 -2.16 9.76
N THR A 41 7.65 -2.90 9.24
CA THR A 41 6.41 -3.19 9.97
C THR A 41 6.48 -4.53 10.66
N ARG A 42 6.18 -4.53 11.97
CA ARG A 42 6.18 -5.73 12.82
C ARG A 42 4.89 -6.53 12.72
N LYS A 43 3.73 -5.87 12.69
CA LYS A 43 2.44 -6.58 12.75
C LYS A 43 1.49 -6.26 11.62
N TYR A 44 1.08 -5.00 11.46
CA TYR A 44 -0.08 -4.71 10.62
C TYR A 44 0.19 -3.71 9.51
N PHE A 45 -0.35 -3.99 8.33
CA PHE A 45 -0.41 -3.01 7.24
C PHE A 45 -1.85 -2.76 6.85
N TYR A 46 -2.26 -1.50 6.93
CA TYR A 46 -3.55 -1.03 6.45
C TYR A 46 -3.37 -0.18 5.20
N THR A 47 -4.15 -0.47 4.17
CA THR A 47 -4.19 0.33 2.94
C THR A 47 -5.62 0.68 2.55
N LYS A 48 -5.78 1.91 2.05
CA LYS A 48 -7.04 2.40 1.48
C LYS A 48 -6.76 3.14 0.18
N GLN A 49 -7.20 2.61 -0.95
CA GLN A 49 -6.90 3.17 -2.28
C GLN A 49 -8.11 3.14 -3.19
N TRP A 50 -8.03 3.87 -4.31
CA TRP A 50 -8.94 3.72 -5.43
C TRP A 50 -8.89 2.28 -5.99
N LYS A 51 -10.06 1.68 -6.25
CA LYS A 51 -10.20 0.38 -6.94
C LYS A 51 -9.54 0.39 -8.32
N LYS A 52 -9.59 1.55 -8.99
CA LYS A 52 -8.96 1.82 -10.27
C LYS A 52 -8.66 3.31 -10.39
N THR A 53 -7.44 3.66 -10.75
CA THR A 53 -7.07 5.02 -11.14
C THR A 53 -6.36 5.03 -12.48
N LYS A 54 -6.42 6.16 -13.17
CA LYS A 54 -5.58 6.46 -14.34
C LYS A 54 -4.59 7.55 -13.92
N ASN A 55 -3.33 7.20 -13.83
CA ASN A 55 -2.27 8.16 -13.53
C ASN A 55 -1.90 8.93 -14.81
N THR A 56 -2.57 10.06 -15.03
CA THR A 56 -2.40 10.90 -16.22
C THR A 56 -1.03 11.55 -16.29
N TYR A 57 -0.40 11.81 -15.15
CA TYR A 57 0.92 12.44 -15.06
C TYR A 57 2.08 11.50 -15.43
N LYS A 58 1.84 10.19 -15.50
CA LYS A 58 2.88 9.17 -15.74
C LYS A 58 2.47 8.19 -16.84
N ASN A 59 2.43 8.68 -18.07
CA ASN A 59 2.17 7.88 -19.28
C ASN A 59 0.80 7.15 -19.28
N ASN A 60 -0.22 7.71 -18.62
CA ASN A 60 -1.56 7.13 -18.56
C ASN A 60 -1.62 5.69 -18.00
N VAL A 61 -0.69 5.32 -17.11
CA VAL A 61 -0.71 4.01 -16.47
C VAL A 61 -2.00 3.84 -15.67
N ILE A 62 -2.67 2.71 -15.87
CA ILE A 62 -3.86 2.33 -15.10
C ILE A 62 -3.36 1.47 -13.94
N ILE A 63 -3.69 1.88 -12.72
CA ILE A 63 -3.43 1.10 -11.51
C ILE A 63 -4.77 0.62 -10.98
N ARG A 64 -4.88 -0.68 -10.77
CA ARG A 64 -6.04 -1.39 -10.23
C ARG A 64 -5.68 -1.96 -8.85
N GLN A 65 -6.70 -2.28 -8.06
CA GLN A 65 -6.51 -2.96 -6.78
C GLN A 65 -5.64 -4.24 -6.92
N SER A 66 -5.82 -5.01 -7.99
CA SER A 66 -5.04 -6.22 -8.27
C SER A 66 -3.56 -5.98 -8.58
N ASP A 67 -3.17 -4.74 -8.88
CA ASP A 67 -1.80 -4.42 -9.29
C ASP A 67 -0.89 -4.13 -8.08
N TYR A 68 -1.47 -3.97 -6.88
CA TYR A 68 -0.70 -3.81 -5.65
C TYR A 68 0.06 -5.10 -5.32
N PRO A 69 1.39 -5.04 -5.13
CA PRO A 69 2.24 -6.22 -4.94
C PRO A 69 2.18 -6.72 -3.49
N VAL A 70 0.99 -7.07 -3.02
CA VAL A 70 0.77 -7.68 -1.71
C VAL A 70 1.55 -9.00 -1.64
N ASN A 71 2.36 -9.15 -0.60
CA ASN A 71 3.16 -10.36 -0.43
C ASN A 71 2.23 -11.54 -0.08
N LYS A 72 2.44 -12.70 -0.72
CA LYS A 72 1.64 -13.91 -0.52
C LYS A 72 1.72 -14.46 0.91
N ASN A 73 2.77 -14.11 1.65
CA ASN A 73 2.94 -14.53 3.04
C ASN A 73 2.13 -13.66 4.02
N TRP A 74 1.59 -12.52 3.59
CA TRP A 74 0.76 -11.69 4.45
C TRP A 74 -0.62 -12.30 4.59
N ARG A 75 -1.11 -12.38 5.82
CA ARG A 75 -2.46 -12.86 6.09
C ARG A 75 -3.44 -11.69 6.00
N GLN A 76 -4.34 -11.73 5.02
CA GLN A 76 -5.39 -10.72 4.90
C GLN A 76 -6.44 -10.91 6.01
N ILE A 77 -6.57 -9.91 6.88
CA ILE A 77 -7.55 -9.91 7.99
C ILE A 77 -8.93 -9.52 7.45
N TYR A 78 -8.98 -8.47 6.62
CA TYR A 78 -10.18 -8.12 5.87
C TYR A 78 -9.85 -7.42 4.56
N ALA A 79 -10.80 -7.52 3.63
CA ALA A 79 -10.90 -6.71 2.43
C ALA A 79 -12.35 -6.23 2.33
N ARG A 80 -12.55 -4.92 2.16
CA ARG A 80 -13.90 -4.36 2.07
C ARG A 80 -13.95 -3.12 1.19
N GLU A 81 -15.16 -2.78 0.76
CA GLU A 81 -15.41 -1.51 0.12
C GLU A 81 -15.50 -0.39 1.15
N CYS A 82 -15.00 0.80 0.79
CA CYS A 82 -15.19 1.97 1.63
C CYS A 82 -16.66 2.42 1.58
N LYS A 83 -17.30 2.56 2.74
CA LYS A 83 -18.74 2.90 2.84
C LYS A 83 -19.11 4.30 2.35
N VAL A 84 -18.15 5.23 2.31
CA VAL A 84 -18.40 6.64 1.96
C VAL A 84 -18.03 6.90 0.50
N GLN A 85 -16.84 6.46 0.09
CA GLN A 85 -16.36 6.58 -1.28
C GLN A 85 -16.27 5.18 -1.89
N ASN A 86 -17.35 4.74 -2.53
CA ASN A 86 -17.49 3.37 -3.03
C ASN A 86 -16.48 3.00 -4.13
N MET A 87 -15.78 3.99 -4.69
CA MET A 87 -14.66 3.75 -5.61
C MET A 87 -13.36 3.38 -4.90
N PHE A 88 -13.35 3.33 -3.56
CA PHE A 88 -12.21 2.90 -2.76
C PHE A 88 -12.42 1.50 -2.19
N PHE A 89 -11.30 0.83 -1.95
CA PHE A 89 -11.22 -0.36 -1.10
C PHE A 89 -10.41 -0.05 0.16
N GLU A 90 -10.60 -0.87 1.18
CA GLU A 90 -9.83 -0.88 2.42
C GLU A 90 -9.42 -2.31 2.74
N GLU A 91 -8.14 -2.52 3.01
CA GLU A 91 -7.57 -3.83 3.32
C GLU A 91 -6.66 -3.72 4.55
N LEU A 92 -6.71 -4.75 5.39
CA LEU A 92 -5.82 -4.91 6.54
C LEU A 92 -5.11 -6.26 6.44
N TYR A 93 -3.80 -6.23 6.60
CA TYR A 93 -2.92 -7.39 6.55
C TYR A 93 -2.18 -7.56 7.86
N ASP A 94 -1.99 -8.81 8.25
CA ASP A 94 -1.06 -9.26 9.28
C ASP A 94 0.24 -9.74 8.61
N LEU A 95 1.36 -9.18 9.05
CA LEU A 95 2.71 -9.34 8.52
C LEU A 95 3.61 -10.16 9.47
N SER A 96 3.09 -10.56 10.63
CA SER A 96 3.83 -11.36 11.63
C SER A 96 4.12 -12.78 11.17
#